data_AF-A0A2S2NXS8-F1
#
_entry.id   AF-A0A2S2NXS8-F1
#
_cell.length_a   1.000
_cell.length_b   1.000
_cell.length_c   1.000
_cell.angle_alpha   90.00
_cell.angle_beta   90.00
_cell.angle_gamma   90.00
#
_symmetry.space_group_name_H-M   'P 1'
#
loop_
_entity.id
_entity.type
_entity.pdbx_description
1 polymer ?
#
loop_
_entity_poly.entity_id
_entity_poly.type
_entity_poly.pdbx_seq_one_letter_code
_entity_poly.pdbx_strand_id
1 'polypeptide(L)'
;MNMNPVTDEVVILLETPFRRWKSNNKNDLIKVGRPMPALSDLTPDKKLSKVFCRSFNLNFYKQHSWLCGSHYLQKLFCWPCLLLGKIQSVWNTIGYCDLKNLSRSIQIHQSSKEHIHNHLGLKHLEKNSFTIVDIV
;
A
#
# COMPACT_ATOMS: atom_id res chain seq x y z
N MET A 1 1.35 3.16 -22.05
CA MET A 1 2.15 4.22 -21.41
C MET A 1 3.13 3.52 -20.48
N ASN A 2 4.44 3.54 -20.79
CA ASN A 2 5.44 3.00 -19.87
C ASN A 2 5.52 3.95 -18.66
N MET A 3 4.99 3.52 -17.52
CA MET A 3 5.07 4.30 -16.29
C MET A 3 6.48 4.18 -15.69
N ASN A 4 7.04 5.32 -15.30
CA ASN A 4 8.37 5.41 -14.74
C ASN A 4 8.33 5.00 -13.27
N PRO A 5 9.16 4.04 -12.80
CA PRO A 5 9.19 3.63 -11.39
C PRO A 5 9.46 4.79 -10.43
N VAL A 6 10.11 5.86 -10.89
CA VAL A 6 10.45 7.05 -10.10
C VAL A 6 9.21 7.86 -9.67
N THR A 7 8.04 7.63 -10.27
CA THR A 7 6.79 8.30 -9.87
C THR A 7 5.83 7.41 -9.08
N ASP A 8 6.20 6.16 -8.78
CA ASP A 8 5.38 5.25 -7.98
C ASP A 8 5.81 5.34 -6.51
N GLU A 9 4.96 5.92 -5.65
CA GLU A 9 5.32 6.18 -4.25
C GLU A 9 5.66 4.90 -3.49
N VAL A 10 5.04 3.78 -3.83
CA VAL A 10 5.34 2.50 -3.20
C VAL A 10 6.75 2.06 -3.56
N VAL A 11 7.16 2.17 -4.82
CA VAL A 11 8.52 1.83 -5.26
C VAL A 11 9.55 2.70 -4.54
N ILE A 12 9.31 4.01 -4.47
CA ILE A 12 10.21 4.95 -3.79
C ILE A 12 10.33 4.61 -2.29
N LEU A 13 9.23 4.22 -1.64
CA LEU A 13 9.21 3.81 -0.23
C LEU A 13 9.95 2.47 0.02
N LEU A 14 9.89 1.55 -0.94
CA LEU A 14 10.63 0.28 -0.87
C LEU A 14 12.14 0.50 -1.03
N GLU A 15 12.55 1.41 -1.92
CA GLU A 15 13.96 1.76 -2.12
C GLU A 15 14.53 2.59 -0.97
N THR A 16 13.79 3.62 -0.55
CA THR A 16 14.16 4.48 0.58
C THR A 16 13.04 4.44 1.62
N PRO A 17 13.21 3.66 2.71
CA PRO A 17 12.21 3.56 3.75
C PRO A 17 11.79 4.90 4.32
N PHE A 18 10.48 5.08 4.57
CA PHE A 18 9.88 6.32 5.08
C PHE A 18 10.66 6.97 6.23
N ARG A 19 11.15 6.17 7.19
CA ARG A 19 11.95 6.66 8.33
C ARG A 19 13.15 7.52 7.93
N ARG A 20 13.76 7.26 6.77
CA ARG A 20 14.94 7.96 6.23
C ARG A 20 14.59 9.26 5.50
N TRP A 21 13.31 9.55 5.27
CA TRP A 21 12.88 10.75 4.58
C TRP A 21 12.97 11.97 5.49
N LYS A 22 13.18 13.15 4.88
CA LYS A 22 13.12 14.45 5.56
C LYS A 22 11.68 14.75 6.00
N SER A 23 11.52 15.52 7.09
CA SER A 23 10.21 15.80 7.70
C SER A 23 9.21 16.44 6.73
N ASN A 24 9.65 17.37 5.87
CA ASN A 24 8.76 18.03 4.90
C ASN A 24 8.19 16.99 3.91
N ASN A 25 9.04 16.18 3.28
CA ASN A 25 8.62 15.12 2.36
C ASN A 25 7.72 14.09 3.04
N LYS A 26 7.96 13.77 4.33
CA LYS A 26 7.08 12.90 5.11
C LYS A 26 5.70 13.52 5.26
N ASN A 27 5.62 14.79 5.65
CA ASN A 27 4.35 15.50 5.82
C ASN A 27 3.58 15.60 4.50
N ASP A 28 4.27 15.88 3.39
CA ASP A 28 3.64 15.94 2.07
C ASP A 28 3.06 14.58 1.66
N LEU A 29 3.81 13.50 1.86
CA LEU A 29 3.33 12.14 1.60
C LEU A 29 2.11 11.77 2.47
N ILE A 30 2.13 12.12 3.75
CA ILE A 30 1.02 11.86 4.68
C ILE A 30 -0.23 12.66 4.27
N LYS A 31 -0.07 13.90 3.78
CA LYS A 31 -1.16 14.73 3.26
C LYS A 31 -1.77 14.17 1.98
N VAL A 32 -0.94 13.72 1.03
CA VAL A 32 -1.41 13.09 -0.22
C VAL A 32 -2.13 11.78 0.09
N GLY A 33 -1.61 11.02 1.06
CA GLY A 33 -2.18 9.75 1.48
C GLY A 33 -1.75 8.59 0.58
N ARG A 34 -2.55 7.52 0.61
CA ARG A 34 -2.18 6.23 0.00
C ARG A 34 -2.52 6.18 -1.50
N PRO A 35 -1.64 5.60 -2.34
CA PRO A 35 -1.93 5.41 -3.75
C PRO A 35 -2.98 4.30 -3.96
N MET A 36 -3.94 4.53 -4.86
CA MET A 36 -5.04 3.61 -5.18
C MET A 36 -5.13 3.34 -6.69
N PRO A 37 -4.05 2.83 -7.33
CA PRO A 37 -4.02 2.66 -8.79
C PRO A 37 -4.92 1.50 -9.24
N ALA A 38 -5.39 1.57 -10.49
CA ALA A 38 -5.91 0.38 -11.16
C ALA A 38 -4.76 -0.60 -11.42
N LEU A 39 -4.99 -1.88 -11.11
CA LEU A 39 -4.07 -2.99 -11.40
C LEU A 39 -4.60 -3.79 -12.58
N SER A 40 -3.81 -3.81 -13.66
CA SER A 40 -4.15 -4.35 -14.97
C SER A 40 -3.42 -5.66 -15.28
N ASP A 41 -2.21 -5.83 -14.75
CA ASP A 41 -1.31 -6.93 -15.11
C ASP A 41 -1.14 -7.93 -13.97
N LEU A 42 -2.27 -8.50 -13.55
CA LEU A 42 -2.27 -9.54 -12.53
C LEU A 42 -2.15 -10.87 -13.24
N THR A 43 -1.04 -11.56 -12.98
CA THR A 43 -0.60 -12.79 -13.66
C THR A 43 -1.78 -13.69 -14.04
N PRO A 44 -1.95 -13.99 -15.34
CA PRO A 44 -3.06 -14.82 -15.78
C PRO A 44 -2.95 -16.22 -15.17
N ASP A 45 -4.05 -16.69 -14.59
CA ASP A 45 -4.10 -18.06 -14.09
C ASP A 45 -4.23 -19.01 -15.27
N LYS A 46 -3.15 -19.72 -15.62
CA LYS A 46 -3.16 -20.75 -16.65
C LYS A 46 -3.76 -22.04 -16.07
N LYS A 47 -5.08 -22.13 -15.99
CA LYS A 47 -5.78 -23.42 -15.82
C LYS A 47 -6.46 -23.81 -17.13
N LEU A 48 -6.15 -25.01 -17.63
CA LEU A 48 -6.88 -25.71 -18.71
C LEU A 48 -7.34 -24.79 -19.86
N SER A 49 -6.41 -24.31 -20.69
CA SER A 49 -6.68 -23.65 -21.98
C SER A 49 -7.60 -22.41 -21.98
N LYS A 50 -7.94 -21.82 -20.82
CA LYS A 50 -8.62 -20.51 -20.70
C LYS A 50 -7.77 -19.53 -19.89
N VAL A 51 -7.45 -18.38 -20.49
CA VAL A 51 -6.80 -17.25 -19.80
C VAL A 51 -7.86 -16.53 -18.98
N PHE A 52 -7.81 -16.65 -17.65
CA PHE A 52 -8.65 -15.84 -16.76
C PHE A 52 -7.84 -14.62 -16.30
N CYS A 53 -8.11 -13.45 -16.89
CA CYS A 53 -7.65 -12.18 -16.35
C CYS A 53 -8.58 -11.80 -15.19
N ARG A 54 -8.13 -11.96 -13.95
CA ARG A 54 -8.83 -11.35 -12.81
C ARG A 54 -8.36 -9.91 -12.72
N SER A 55 -9.22 -8.98 -13.12
CA SER A 55 -9.01 -7.57 -12.83
C SER A 55 -9.16 -7.33 -11.32
N PHE A 56 -8.28 -6.52 -10.74
CA PHE A 56 -8.47 -6.05 -9.38
C PHE A 56 -9.70 -5.14 -9.29
N ASN A 57 -10.57 -5.39 -8.30
CA ASN A 57 -11.71 -4.53 -8.05
C ASN A 57 -11.28 -3.35 -7.15
N LEU A 58 -11.28 -2.13 -7.71
CA LEU A 58 -10.93 -0.90 -6.99
C LEU A 58 -11.74 -0.67 -5.70
N ASN A 59 -12.92 -1.30 -5.56
CA ASN A 59 -13.72 -1.22 -4.35
C ASN A 59 -13.00 -1.78 -3.11
N PHE A 60 -12.01 -2.66 -3.27
CA PHE A 60 -11.19 -3.14 -2.14
C PHE A 60 -10.46 -1.97 -1.43
N TYR A 61 -10.05 -0.92 -2.15
CA TYR A 61 -9.44 0.26 -1.52
C TYR A 61 -10.42 1.07 -0.65
N LYS A 62 -11.71 1.04 -1.00
CA LYS A 62 -12.77 1.67 -0.21
C LYS A 62 -13.12 0.84 1.02
N GLN A 63 -13.20 -0.47 0.85
CA GLN A 63 -13.51 -1.43 1.94
C GLN A 63 -12.38 -1.53 2.96
N HIS A 64 -11.13 -1.37 2.53
CA HIS A 64 -9.96 -1.50 3.39
C HIS A 64 -9.12 -0.21 3.31
N SER A 65 -9.35 0.70 4.25
CA SER A 65 -8.72 2.03 4.27
C SER A 65 -7.20 2.01 4.49
N TRP A 66 -6.61 0.87 4.79
CA TRP A 66 -5.17 0.68 4.88
C TRP A 66 -4.55 0.14 3.59
N LEU A 67 -5.36 -0.37 2.66
CA LEU A 67 -4.89 -1.03 1.44
C LEU A 67 -4.48 0.02 0.40
N CYS A 68 -3.31 -0.17 -0.19
CA CYS A 68 -2.80 0.63 -1.30
C CYS A 68 -2.25 -0.29 -2.40
N GLY A 69 -1.84 0.30 -3.52
CA GLY A 69 -1.22 -0.45 -4.61
C GLY A 69 -0.08 0.31 -5.27
N SER A 70 0.77 -0.46 -5.95
CA SER A 70 1.79 0.05 -6.87
C SER A 70 1.32 -0.22 -8.29
N HIS A 71 1.29 0.82 -9.12
CA HIS A 71 1.01 0.67 -10.55
C HIS A 71 2.22 0.07 -11.26
N TYR A 72 3.44 0.40 -10.87
CA TYR A 72 4.63 -0.16 -11.49
C TYR A 72 4.78 -1.65 -11.18
N LEU A 73 4.62 -2.05 -9.90
CA LEU A 73 4.78 -3.44 -9.48
C LEU A 73 3.52 -4.29 -9.73
N GLN A 74 2.39 -3.65 -10.08
CA GLN A 74 1.10 -4.31 -10.28
C GLN A 74 0.69 -5.18 -9.07
N LYS A 75 0.92 -4.66 -7.86
CA LYS A 75 0.76 -5.39 -6.58
C LYS A 75 0.12 -4.54 -5.51
N LEU A 76 -0.49 -5.21 -4.54
CA LEU A 76 -1.13 -4.62 -3.38
C LEU A 76 -0.20 -4.57 -2.18
N PHE A 77 -0.33 -3.53 -1.37
CA PHE A 77 0.48 -3.29 -0.18
C PHE A 77 -0.40 -2.76 0.96
N CYS A 78 0.16 -2.77 2.16
CA CYS A 78 -0.45 -2.16 3.33
C CYS A 78 0.24 -0.84 3.63
N TRP A 79 -0.49 0.26 3.49
CA TRP A 79 0.03 1.60 3.67
C TRP A 79 0.69 1.85 5.03
N PRO A 80 0.04 1.61 6.18
CA PRO A 80 0.68 1.82 7.48
C PRO A 80 1.91 0.91 7.68
N CYS A 81 1.85 -0.34 7.22
CA CYS A 81 2.98 -1.27 7.35
C CYS A 81 4.15 -0.92 6.41
N LEU A 82 3.89 -0.27 5.28
CA LEU A 82 4.92 0.22 4.37
C LEU A 82 5.66 1.42 4.99
N LEU A 83 4.94 2.30 5.69
CA LEU A 83 5.51 3.50 6.31
C LEU A 83 6.23 3.21 7.63
N LEU A 84 5.64 2.36 8.48
CA LEU A 84 6.04 2.20 9.88
C LEU A 84 6.48 0.76 10.24
N GLY A 85 6.26 -0.19 9.34
CA GLY A 85 6.54 -1.59 9.61
C GLY A 85 8.02 -1.86 9.89
N LYS A 86 8.27 -2.65 10.93
CA LYS A 86 9.61 -3.12 11.32
C LYS A 86 9.85 -4.56 10.89
N ILE A 87 8.77 -5.36 10.85
CA ILE A 87 8.79 -6.75 10.42
C ILE A 87 8.43 -6.82 8.94
N GLN A 88 9.25 -7.55 8.18
CA GLN A 88 9.02 -7.76 6.75
C GLN A 88 7.88 -8.75 6.53
N SER A 89 7.04 -8.43 5.55
CA SER A 89 5.93 -9.27 5.11
C SER A 89 5.62 -8.99 3.64
N VAL A 90 4.82 -9.85 3.01
CA VAL A 90 4.34 -9.62 1.64
C VAL A 90 3.67 -8.25 1.48
N TRP A 91 3.08 -7.68 2.53
CA TRP A 91 2.35 -6.42 2.50
C TRP A 91 3.21 -5.16 2.56
N ASN A 92 4.52 -5.28 2.83
CA ASN A 92 5.42 -4.11 2.92
C ASN A 92 6.80 -4.33 2.28
N THR A 93 7.06 -5.47 1.64
CA THR A 93 8.32 -5.70 0.91
C THR A 93 8.10 -6.13 -0.54
N ILE A 94 7.40 -7.24 -0.76
CA ILE A 94 7.31 -7.87 -2.10
C ILE A 94 6.05 -7.43 -2.86
N GLY A 95 4.97 -7.16 -2.14
CA GLY A 95 3.64 -6.88 -2.68
C GLY A 95 2.81 -8.14 -2.90
N TYR A 96 1.51 -8.03 -2.59
CA TYR A 96 0.53 -9.11 -2.70
C TYR A 96 -0.11 -9.12 -4.09
N CYS A 97 -0.12 -10.28 -4.76
CA CYS A 97 -0.68 -10.46 -6.11
C CYS A 97 -1.70 -11.60 -6.24
N ASP A 98 -1.92 -12.43 -5.20
CA ASP A 98 -2.85 -13.55 -5.28
C ASP A 98 -4.31 -13.10 -5.05
N LEU A 99 -4.94 -12.58 -6.10
CA LEU A 99 -6.33 -12.13 -6.02
C LEU A 99 -7.33 -13.23 -5.63
N LYS A 100 -6.99 -14.50 -5.82
CA LYS A 100 -7.90 -15.61 -5.48
C LYS A 100 -8.10 -15.70 -3.98
N ASN A 101 -7.04 -15.47 -3.22
CA ASN A 101 -7.01 -15.58 -1.77
C ASN A 101 -7.01 -14.20 -1.08
N LEU A 102 -7.22 -13.12 -1.84
CA LEU A 102 -7.12 -11.75 -1.35
C LEU A 102 -8.00 -11.50 -0.12
N SER A 103 -9.28 -11.84 -0.17
CA SER A 103 -10.20 -11.62 0.96
C SER A 103 -9.72 -12.31 2.23
N ARG A 104 -9.26 -13.56 2.14
CA ARG A 104 -8.71 -14.30 3.29
C ARG A 104 -7.41 -13.64 3.79
N SER A 105 -6.51 -13.27 2.88
CA SER A 105 -5.24 -12.67 3.26
C SER A 105 -5.40 -11.30 3.91
N ILE A 106 -6.35 -10.49 3.43
CA ILE A 106 -6.76 -9.22 4.04
C ILE A 106 -7.23 -9.44 5.49
N GLN A 107 -8.11 -10.41 5.72
CA GLN A 107 -8.64 -10.69 7.07
C GLN A 107 -7.53 -11.10 8.05
N ILE A 108 -6.61 -11.96 7.60
CA ILE A 108 -5.45 -12.37 8.40
C ILE A 108 -4.52 -11.18 8.67
N HIS A 109 -4.25 -10.36 7.65
CA HIS A 109 -3.34 -9.23 7.82
C HIS A 109 -3.89 -8.16 8.75
N GLN A 110 -5.15 -7.74 8.55
CA GLN A 110 -5.74 -6.64 9.32
C GLN A 110 -5.92 -6.96 10.80
N SER A 111 -6.02 -8.25 11.16
CA SER A 111 -6.09 -8.72 12.55
C SER A 111 -4.71 -8.95 13.19
N SER A 112 -3.61 -8.81 12.44
CA SER A 112 -2.26 -8.99 12.98
C SER A 112 -1.85 -7.85 13.89
N LYS A 113 -1.09 -8.17 14.96
CA LYS A 113 -0.58 -7.18 15.92
C LYS A 113 0.24 -6.09 15.24
N GLU A 114 1.10 -6.47 14.30
CA GLU A 114 1.93 -5.55 13.53
C GLU A 114 1.09 -4.55 12.74
N HIS A 115 0.07 -5.03 12.03
CA HIS A 115 -0.85 -4.16 11.29
C HIS A 115 -1.53 -3.15 12.21
N ILE A 116 -2.12 -3.64 13.31
CA ILE A 116 -2.85 -2.80 14.26
C ILE A 116 -1.94 -1.72 14.84
N HIS A 117 -0.72 -2.10 15.26
CA HIS A 117 0.26 -1.15 15.80
C HIS A 117 0.63 -0.06 14.78
N ASN A 118 0.97 -0.46 13.55
CA ASN A 118 1.35 0.47 12.49
C ASN A 118 0.17 1.36 12.08
N HIS A 119 -1.05 0.82 12.04
CA HIS A 119 -2.25 1.57 11.70
C HIS A 119 -2.53 2.67 12.73
N LEU A 120 -2.47 2.35 14.02
CA LEU A 120 -2.61 3.33 15.10
C LEU A 120 -1.48 4.37 15.10
N GLY A 121 -0.24 3.95 14.80
CA GLY A 121 0.90 4.86 14.66
C GLY A 121 0.69 5.86 13.52
N LEU A 122 0.19 5.39 12.37
CA LEU A 122 -0.10 6.26 11.24
C LEU A 122 -1.21 7.27 11.57
N LYS A 123 -2.27 6.85 12.29
CA LYS A 123 -3.32 7.77 12.75
C LYS A 123 -2.82 8.89 13.65
N HIS A 124 -1.85 8.60 14.52
CA HIS A 124 -1.20 9.64 15.32
C HIS A 124 -0.36 10.60 14.47
N LEU A 125 0.39 10.06 13.49
CA LEU A 125 1.17 10.90 12.58
C LEU A 125 0.28 11.83 11.75
N GLU A 126 -0.79 11.30 11.16
CA GLU A 126 -1.79 12.07 10.42
C GLU A 126 -2.30 13.24 11.28
N LYS A 127 -2.78 12.96 12.50
CA LYS A 127 -3.29 13.99 13.42
C LYS A 127 -2.25 15.08 13.72
N ASN A 128 -1.01 14.70 14.01
CA ASN A 128 0.06 15.65 14.34
C ASN A 128 0.49 16.50 13.13
N SER A 129 0.48 15.92 11.93
CA SER A 129 0.80 16.65 10.69
C SER A 129 -0.26 17.70 10.36
N PHE A 130 -1.54 17.48 10.69
CA PHE A 130 -2.61 18.47 10.46
C PHE A 130 -2.60 19.59 11.52
N THR A 131 -2.34 19.28 12.80
CA THR A 131 -2.32 20.30 13.87
C THR A 131 -1.24 21.38 13.75
N ILE A 132 -0.15 21.12 13.00
CA ILE A 132 0.91 22.13 12.78
C ILE A 132 0.48 23.21 11.77
N VAL A 133 -0.45 22.88 10.86
CA VAL A 133 -0.87 23.78 9.78
C VAL A 133 -1.96 24.74 10.24
N ASP A 134 -2.80 24.35 11.20
CA ASP A 134 -3.88 25.19 11.75
C ASP A 134 -3.41 26.25 12.76
N ILE A 135 -2.10 26.43 12.96
CA ILE A 135 -1.50 27.41 13.88
C ILE A 135 -0.79 28.56 13.13
N VAL A 136 -0.80 28.57 11.78
CA VAL A 136 -0.20 29.63 10.96
C VAL A 136 -1.26 30.53 10.34
#